data_AF-H9EZX5-F1
#
_entry.id   AF-H9EZX5-F1
#
_cell.length_a   1.000
_cell.length_b   1.000
_cell.length_c   1.000
_cell.angle_alpha   90.00
_cell.angle_beta   90.00
_cell.angle_gamma   90.00
#
_symmetry.space_group_name_H-M   'P 1'
#
loop_
_entity.id
_entity.type
_entity.pdbx_description
1 polymer ?
#
loop_
_entity_poly.entity_id
_entity_poly.type
_entity_poly.pdbx_seq_one_letter_code
_entity_poly.pdbx_strand_id
1 'polypeptide(L)'
;MPLVVFCGLPYSGKSRRAEELRMALAAEGRAVYVVDDAAVLGAEDPTVYGDSAREKALRGALRASVERRLSRHDVVILDSLNYIKGFRYELYCLARAARTPL
;
A
#
# COMPACT_ATOMS: atom_id res chain seq x y z
N MET A 1 9.34 -9.71 6.41
CA MET A 1 9.80 -9.13 5.13
C MET A 1 8.58 -8.55 4.44
N PRO A 2 8.67 -7.39 3.80
CA PRO A 2 8.19 -6.18 4.48
C PRO A 2 6.99 -5.53 3.79
N LEU A 3 6.50 -4.46 4.42
CA LEU A 3 5.64 -3.50 3.75
C LEU A 3 6.45 -2.74 2.68
N VAL A 4 6.07 -2.88 1.41
CA VAL A 4 6.58 -2.09 0.30
C VAL A 4 5.58 -0.99 -0.01
N VAL A 5 6.01 0.27 0.04
CA VAL A 5 5.15 1.43 -0.22
C VAL A 5 5.58 2.09 -1.52
N PHE A 6 4.74 2.01 -2.55
CA PHE A 6 4.94 2.82 -3.75
C PHE A 6 4.51 4.26 -3.49
N CYS A 7 5.25 5.23 -4.01
CA CYS A 7 4.93 6.64 -3.87
C CYS A 7 5.33 7.37 -5.16
N GLY A 8 4.47 8.26 -5.63
CA GLY A 8 4.73 9.00 -6.87
C GLY A 8 3.46 9.55 -7.49
N LEU A 9 3.65 10.42 -8.49
CA LEU A 9 2.55 11.09 -9.19
C LEU A 9 1.60 10.10 -9.87
N PRO A 10 0.35 10.50 -10.15
CA PRO A 10 -0.52 9.74 -11.04
C PRO A 10 0.19 9.40 -12.36
N TYR A 11 -0.07 8.20 -12.89
CA TYR A 11 0.52 7.71 -14.15
C TYR A 11 2.05 7.55 -14.19
N SER A 12 2.77 7.60 -13.05
CA SER A 12 4.22 7.37 -13.00
C SER A 12 4.64 5.88 -13.12
N GLY A 13 3.71 4.98 -13.48
CA GLY A 13 3.97 3.54 -13.63
C GLY A 13 4.02 2.73 -12.34
N LYS A 14 3.54 3.26 -11.20
CA LYS A 14 3.55 2.58 -9.89
C LYS A 14 2.88 1.20 -9.95
N SER A 15 1.66 1.13 -10.44
CA SER A 15 0.89 -0.11 -10.52
C SER A 15 1.56 -1.17 -11.40
N ARG A 16 2.18 -0.74 -12.50
CA ARG A 16 3.00 -1.64 -13.33
C ARG A 16 4.18 -2.22 -12.53
N ARG A 17 4.92 -1.38 -11.80
CA ARG A 17 6.06 -1.82 -10.97
C ARG A 17 5.62 -2.66 -9.78
N ALA A 18 4.47 -2.35 -9.19
CA ALA A 18 3.87 -3.12 -8.11
C ALA A 18 3.53 -4.54 -8.57
N GLU A 19 2.94 -4.67 -9.76
CA GLU A 19 2.60 -5.96 -10.34
C GLU A 19 3.83 -6.76 -10.77
N GLU A 20 4.83 -6.12 -11.40
CA GLU A 20 6.12 -6.75 -11.73
C GLU A 20 6.81 -7.28 -10.47
N LEU A 21 6.82 -6.50 -9.38
CA LEU A 21 7.38 -6.93 -8.08
C LEU A 21 6.57 -8.07 -7.45
N ARG A 22 5.23 -7.99 -7.51
CA ARG A 22 4.35 -9.05 -7.01
C ARG A 22 4.63 -10.37 -7.71
N MET A 23 4.74 -10.36 -9.04
CA MET A 23 5.04 -11.56 -9.84
C MET A 23 6.42 -12.13 -9.51
N ALA A 24 7.45 -11.28 -9.41
CA ALA A 24 8.81 -11.73 -9.10
C ALA A 24 8.88 -12.39 -7.72
N LEU A 25 8.31 -11.77 -6.69
CA LEU A 25 8.29 -12.31 -5.32
C LEU A 25 7.42 -13.57 -5.21
N ALA A 26 6.30 -13.63 -5.93
CA ALA A 26 5.47 -14.83 -5.97
C ALA A 26 6.21 -16.01 -6.64
N ALA A 27 7.01 -15.75 -7.68
CA ALA A 27 7.86 -16.76 -8.32
C ALA A 27 8.95 -17.32 -7.39
N GLU A 28 9.40 -16.53 -6.40
CA GLU A 28 10.27 -17.00 -5.30
C GLU A 28 9.53 -17.81 -4.23
N GLY A 29 8.23 -18.03 -4.37
CA GLY A 29 7.40 -18.77 -3.40
C GLY A 29 6.96 -17.94 -2.19
N ARG A 30 7.04 -16.60 -2.26
CA ARG A 30 6.56 -15.72 -1.17
C ARG A 30 5.06 -15.47 -1.30
N ALA A 31 4.37 -15.41 -0.16
CA ALA A 31 3.02 -14.87 -0.11
C ALA A 31 3.08 -13.34 -0.22
N VAL A 32 2.41 -12.78 -1.23
CA VAL A 32 2.41 -11.35 -1.52
C VAL A 32 0.98 -10.84 -1.65
N TYR A 33 0.67 -9.77 -0.92
CA TYR A 33 -0.63 -9.11 -0.96
C TYR A 33 -0.48 -7.69 -1.50
N VAL A 34 -1.28 -7.33 -2.50
CA VAL A 34 -1.38 -5.94 -2.97
C VAL A 34 -2.58 -5.28 -2.31
N VAL A 35 -2.37 -4.08 -1.78
CA VAL A 35 -3.40 -3.17 -1.29
C VAL A 35 -3.34 -1.93 -2.18
N ASP A 36 -4.44 -1.64 -2.86
CA ASP A 36 -4.59 -0.47 -3.72
C ASP A 36 -5.89 0.27 -3.39
N ASP A 37 -6.10 1.41 -4.05
CA ASP A 37 -7.29 2.25 -3.83
C ASP A 37 -8.59 1.50 -4.19
N ALA A 38 -8.60 0.77 -5.30
CA ALA A 38 -9.79 0.07 -5.80
C ALA A 38 -10.21 -1.07 -4.88
N ALA A 39 -9.25 -1.80 -4.30
CA ALA A 39 -9.49 -2.88 -3.34
C ALA A 39 -10.16 -2.37 -2.05
N VAL A 40 -9.97 -1.10 -1.70
CA VAL A 40 -10.51 -0.49 -0.49
C VAL A 40 -11.78 0.30 -0.75
N LEU A 41 -11.90 0.92 -1.92
CA LEU A 41 -13.09 1.66 -2.36
C LEU A 41 -14.17 0.76 -2.98
N GLY A 42 -13.80 -0.45 -3.43
CA GLY A 42 -14.66 -1.37 -4.19
C GLY A 42 -14.77 -1.05 -5.68
N ALA A 43 -14.19 0.07 -6.13
CA ALA A 43 -14.14 0.51 -7.52
C ALA A 43 -12.99 1.51 -7.72
N GLU A 44 -12.56 1.69 -8.96
CA GLU A 44 -11.69 2.81 -9.33
C GLU A 44 -12.48 4.12 -9.28
N ASP A 45 -12.11 5.01 -8.36
CA ASP A 45 -12.71 6.34 -8.24
C ASP A 45 -11.63 7.42 -8.07
N PRO A 46 -11.15 8.04 -9.16
CA PRO A 46 -10.15 9.10 -9.07
C PRO A 46 -10.69 10.39 -8.43
N THR A 47 -12.02 10.56 -8.31
CA THR A 47 -12.62 11.75 -7.70
C THR A 47 -12.38 11.82 -6.19
N VAL A 48 -11.96 10.71 -5.57
CA VAL A 48 -11.60 10.64 -4.16
C VAL A 48 -10.50 11.64 -3.79
N TYR A 49 -9.60 11.95 -4.72
CA TYR A 49 -8.50 12.90 -4.54
C TYR A 49 -8.91 14.36 -4.73
N GLY A 50 -10.14 14.63 -5.20
CA GLY A 50 -10.68 15.98 -5.32
C GLY A 50 -11.28 16.53 -4.02
N ASP A 51 -11.44 15.69 -2.99
CA ASP A 51 -12.02 16.05 -1.71
C ASP A 51 -11.12 15.57 -0.56
N SER A 52 -10.70 16.52 0.29
CA SER A 52 -9.76 16.23 1.38
C SER A 52 -10.30 15.28 2.45
N ALA A 53 -11.61 15.27 2.70
CA ALA A 53 -12.24 14.37 3.66
C ALA A 53 -12.32 12.95 3.09
N ARG A 54 -12.67 12.81 1.81
CA ARG A 54 -12.66 11.52 1.10
C ARG A 54 -11.26 10.95 1.00
N GLU A 55 -10.25 11.76 0.65
CA GLU A 55 -8.85 11.33 0.64
C GLU A 55 -8.39 10.88 2.03
N LYS A 56 -8.77 11.60 3.09
CA LYS A 56 -8.47 11.21 4.47
C LYS A 56 -9.11 9.85 4.82
N ALA A 57 -10.35 9.62 4.43
CA ALA A 57 -11.04 8.35 4.64
C ALA A 57 -10.35 7.21 3.89
N LEU A 58 -9.97 7.43 2.62
CA LEU A 58 -9.20 6.48 1.82
C LEU A 58 -7.88 6.11 2.52
N ARG A 59 -7.10 7.09 2.98
CA ARG A 59 -5.85 6.84 3.72
C ARG A 59 -6.08 5.99 4.96
N GLY A 60 -7.15 6.26 5.72
CA GLY A 60 -7.53 5.45 6.88
C GLY A 60 -7.85 4.01 6.53
N ALA A 61 -8.56 3.80 5.42
CA ALA A 61 -8.97 2.47 4.98
C ALA A 61 -7.81 1.67 4.34
N LEU A 62 -6.89 2.33 3.62
CA LEU A 62 -5.62 1.77 3.16
C LEU A 62 -4.76 1.32 4.34
N ARG A 63 -4.57 2.21 5.34
CA ARG A 63 -3.85 1.92 6.58
C ARG A 63 -4.40 0.69 7.29
N ALA A 64 -5.71 0.62 7.49
CA ALA A 64 -6.35 -0.52 8.15
C ALA A 64 -6.20 -1.82 7.35
N SER A 65 -6.20 -1.74 6.01
CA SER A 65 -6.02 -2.90 5.14
C SER A 65 -4.58 -3.41 5.11
N VAL A 66 -3.60 -2.51 5.21
CA VAL A 66 -2.19 -2.85 5.43
C VAL A 66 -2.00 -3.48 6.80
N GLU A 67 -2.46 -2.83 7.87
CA GLU A 67 -2.28 -3.29 9.26
C GLU A 67 -2.79 -4.71 9.47
N ARG A 68 -3.95 -5.06 8.91
CA ARG A 68 -4.52 -6.42 8.99
C ARG A 68 -3.69 -7.49 8.28
N ARG A 69 -2.87 -7.11 7.30
CA ARG A 69 -2.05 -8.02 6.48
C ARG A 69 -0.59 -8.07 6.92
N LEU A 70 -0.15 -7.14 7.76
CA LEU A 70 1.23 -7.14 8.25
C LEU A 70 1.50 -8.41 9.04
N SER A 71 2.46 -9.19 8.57
CA SER A 71 2.93 -10.40 9.23
C SER A 71 4.46 -10.50 9.14
N ARG A 72 5.06 -11.45 9.85
CA ARG A 72 6.52 -11.66 9.77
C ARG A 72 6.96 -12.27 8.43
N HIS A 73 6.06 -13.02 7.79
CA HIS A 73 6.37 -13.92 6.69
C HIS A 73 5.90 -13.39 5.33
N ASP A 74 4.80 -12.64 5.30
CA ASP A 74 4.15 -12.20 4.07
C ASP A 74 4.59 -10.79 3.67
N VAL A 75 4.67 -10.56 2.36
CA VAL A 75 4.96 -9.24 1.80
C VAL A 75 3.64 -8.50 1.55
N VAL A 76 3.57 -7.25 1.97
CA VAL A 76 2.43 -6.37 1.68
C VAL A 76 2.92 -5.24 0.78
N ILE A 77 2.36 -5.12 -0.41
CA ILE A 77 2.62 -4.03 -1.34
C ILE A 77 1.46 -3.04 -1.26
N LEU A 78 1.74 -1.79 -0.90
CA LEU A 78 0.78 -0.70 -0.96
C LEU A 78 0.99 0.10 -2.25
N ASP A 79 0.08 -0.07 -3.21
CA ASP A 79 0.03 0.69 -4.46
C ASP A 79 -1.01 1.79 -4.39
N SER A 80 -0.58 2.97 -3.97
CA SER A 80 -1.39 4.19 -3.92
C SER A 80 -0.49 5.40 -4.17
N LEU A 81 -1.03 6.62 -4.20
CA LEU A 81 -0.24 7.84 -4.42
C LEU A 81 0.78 8.06 -3.29
N ASN A 82 0.37 7.83 -2.04
CA ASN A 82 1.19 7.95 -0.84
C ASN A 82 1.97 9.28 -0.73
N TYR A 83 1.40 10.38 -1.23
CA TYR A 83 2.07 11.68 -1.39
C TYR A 83 2.38 12.37 -0.05
N ILE A 84 1.54 12.15 0.97
CA ILE A 84 1.70 12.77 2.29
C ILE A 84 2.83 12.09 3.07
N LYS A 85 3.87 12.86 3.39
CA LYS A 85 5.02 12.40 4.21
C LYS A 85 4.57 11.81 5.56
N GLY A 86 3.63 12.48 6.23
CA GLY A 86 3.10 12.02 7.53
C GLY A 86 2.47 10.62 7.43
N PHE A 87 1.74 10.36 6.35
CA PHE A 87 1.12 9.05 6.12
C PHE A 87 2.17 7.96 5.86
N ARG A 88 3.21 8.25 5.08
CA ARG A 88 4.33 7.31 4.87
C ARG A 88 5.07 7.01 6.18
N TYR A 89 5.26 8.02 7.03
CA TYR A 89 5.87 7.83 8.35
C TYR A 89 4.98 6.98 9.27
N GLU A 90 3.67 7.18 9.24
CA GLU A 90 2.71 6.34 9.96
C GLU A 90 2.78 4.87 9.53
N LEU A 91 2.84 4.59 8.22
CA LEU A 91 3.01 3.24 7.68
C LEU A 91 4.34 2.60 8.12
N TYR A 92 5.42 3.38 8.15
CA TYR A 92 6.71 2.93 8.69
C TYR A 92 6.60 2.53 10.17
N CYS A 93 5.95 3.37 10.99
CA CYS A 93 5.72 3.06 12.40
C CYS A 93 4.89 1.78 12.59
N LEU A 94 3.86 1.58 11.77
CA LEU A 94 3.05 0.36 11.76
C LEU A 94 3.88 -0.89 11.44
N ALA A 95 4.66 -0.86 10.36
CA ALA A 95 5.55 -1.97 9.99
C ALA A 95 6.56 -2.29 11.10
N ARG A 96 7.17 -1.24 11.68
CA ARG A 96 8.12 -1.36 12.79
C ARG A 96 7.46 -1.99 14.02
N ALA A 97 6.24 -1.58 14.38
CA ALA A 97 5.49 -2.14 15.51
C ALA A 97 5.12 -3.62 15.30
N ALA A 98 4.80 -4.00 14.05
CA ALA A 98 4.54 -5.38 13.67
C ALA A 98 5.80 -6.29 13.72
N ARG A 99 6.98 -5.74 14.05
CA ARG A 99 8.28 -6.44 14.06
C ARG A 99 8.58 -7.11 12.73
N THR A 100 8.15 -6.49 11.62
CA THR A 100 8.63 -6.90 10.30
C THR A 100 10.13 -6.57 10.24
N PRO A 101 11.01 -7.52 9.87
CA PRO A 101 12.43 -7.20 9.68
C PRO A 101 12.54 -6.07 8.64
N LEU A 102 13.32 -5.03 9.00
CA LEU A 102 13.68 -3.90 8.15
C LEU A 102 14.64 -4.36 7.05
#